data_AF-A0A813KUC1-F1
#
_entry.id   AF-A0A813KUC1-F1
#
_cell.length_a   1.000
_cell.length_b   1.000
_cell.length_c   1.000
_cell.angle_alpha   90.00
_cell.angle_beta   90.00
_cell.angle_gamma   90.00
#
_symmetry.space_group_name_H-M   'P 1'
#
loop_
_entity.id
_entity.type
_entity.pdbx_description
1 polymer ?
#
loop_
_entity_poly.entity_id
_entity_poly.type
_entity_poly.pdbx_seq_one_letter_code
_entity_poly.pdbx_strand_id
1 'polypeptide(L)'
;MAAASRFVGAPGSSGLWGDEQRRRPPPARGSGRLRSRRPLVLTLGGLLVSAAAGLLAQAAVQAFVAPRSEEAVSRSSIRNLLVPAVFTELATSSLLGMPEEARAQPIPLEYELKYDGSMGDDVTFGGGGASISTQKQYNARVLAVMPGGIAEKAGVHVGDELMGMAKGNEMVDEGYLRQYPYVDGTVKAFATTTFRNGIKVKPGLYLQLRKMKMVQPGEVAPDFKLPSSKGGEVGLTDLLAGGKENLVVFFRPGSRFTGGDVQELRAYAKCQSVLEELGASVVSISMDPRAISASQAKFCKADFPLLSDVTGTVSKSYGSFITLDLLGESVDRKTYIIGKDGKVKAVFPFVGFDGTKDEIAFHLGQVALALGGDPKIAIQKVQPRQKTVGDMLAVLGVNVPKDPKSPVVR
;
A
#
# COMPACT_ATOMS: atom_id res chain seq x y z
N MET A 1 -44.82 -48.14 9.35
CA MET A 1 -45.45 -49.44 9.04
C MET A 1 -45.01 -49.81 7.63
N ALA A 2 -44.09 -50.76 7.47
CA ALA A 2 -44.34 -52.19 7.14
C ALA A 2 -44.47 -52.42 5.61
N ALA A 3 -43.93 -53.46 4.94
CA ALA A 3 -43.00 -54.56 5.26
C ALA A 3 -42.44 -55.11 3.90
N ALA A 4 -41.14 -55.40 3.72
CA ALA A 4 -40.38 -56.66 4.00
C ALA A 4 -40.45 -57.82 2.96
N SER A 5 -39.29 -58.19 2.39
CA SER A 5 -38.82 -59.56 1.97
C SER A 5 -37.46 -59.39 1.24
N ARG A 6 -36.30 -59.99 1.56
CA ARG A 6 -35.79 -61.33 2.01
C ARG A 6 -35.25 -62.19 0.85
N PHE A 7 -33.95 -62.52 0.89
CA PHE A 7 -33.33 -63.89 0.91
C PHE A 7 -31.77 -63.70 1.04
N VAL A 8 -31.12 -64.10 2.14
CA VAL A 8 -30.35 -65.37 2.40
C VAL A 8 -29.08 -65.54 1.53
N GLY A 9 -27.89 -65.87 2.06
CA GLY A 9 -27.49 -66.20 3.44
C GLY A 9 -25.97 -66.39 3.65
N ALA A 10 -25.56 -66.85 4.85
CA ALA A 10 -24.19 -67.18 5.28
C ALA A 10 -24.07 -68.69 5.64
N PRO A 11 -22.86 -69.23 5.92
CA PRO A 11 -22.34 -69.32 7.32
C PRO A 11 -20.80 -69.09 7.43
N GLY A 12 -20.20 -68.66 8.56
CA GLY A 12 -19.87 -69.41 9.81
C GLY A 12 -18.33 -69.57 9.94
N SER A 13 -17.63 -69.63 11.08
CA SER A 13 -17.98 -69.70 12.52
C SER A 13 -16.75 -69.48 13.46
N SER A 14 -16.98 -69.15 14.76
CA SER A 14 -16.05 -69.27 15.95
C SER A 14 -14.70 -68.50 15.95
N GLY A 15 -14.04 -68.09 17.06
CA GLY A 15 -14.26 -68.15 18.53
C GLY A 15 -12.89 -68.07 19.28
N LEU A 16 -12.73 -67.87 20.61
CA LEU A 16 -13.58 -67.41 21.72
C LEU A 16 -12.72 -67.21 23.04
N TRP A 17 -12.96 -66.15 23.85
CA TRP A 17 -12.53 -65.94 25.29
C TRP A 17 -11.01 -65.70 25.58
N GLY A 18 -10.57 -65.12 26.72
CA GLY A 18 -11.24 -64.62 27.94
C GLY A 18 -10.31 -63.82 28.91
N ASP A 19 -10.81 -63.45 30.11
CA ASP A 19 -10.22 -62.53 31.11
C ASP A 19 -9.05 -63.08 31.99
N GLU A 20 -8.29 -62.22 32.72
CA GLU A 20 -8.55 -61.90 34.16
C GLU A 20 -7.35 -61.45 35.09
N GLN A 21 -7.61 -60.39 35.90
CA GLN A 21 -7.07 -59.95 37.24
C GLN A 21 -5.59 -59.79 37.68
N ARG A 22 -5.28 -58.54 38.11
CA ARG A 22 -4.82 -58.04 39.46
C ARG A 22 -3.90 -58.90 40.39
N ARG A 23 -2.80 -58.30 40.91
CA ARG A 23 -2.51 -57.89 42.34
C ARG A 23 -1.03 -57.44 42.58
N ARG A 24 -0.72 -56.78 43.71
CA ARG A 24 0.61 -56.30 44.22
C ARG A 24 0.98 -57.00 45.57
N PRO A 25 1.97 -56.55 46.39
CA PRO A 25 3.46 -56.55 46.35
C PRO A 25 4.00 -57.50 47.49
N PRO A 26 5.05 -57.26 48.34
CA PRO A 26 6.30 -56.44 48.38
C PRO A 26 7.54 -57.35 48.73
N PRO A 27 8.52 -57.07 49.65
CA PRO A 27 9.29 -55.87 50.07
C PRO A 27 10.86 -56.03 50.06
N ALA A 28 11.65 -54.94 50.25
CA ALA A 28 12.69 -54.78 51.32
C ALA A 28 13.86 -53.76 51.06
N ARG A 29 14.11 -52.86 52.05
CA ARG A 29 15.36 -52.30 52.68
C ARG A 29 16.66 -52.16 51.84
N GLY A 30 17.51 -51.11 51.93
CA GLY A 30 17.63 -49.87 52.74
C GLY A 30 18.73 -48.95 52.11
N SER A 31 19.26 -47.84 52.66
CA SER A 31 19.17 -47.16 53.97
C SER A 31 19.75 -45.71 53.94
N GLY A 32 19.10 -44.72 54.61
CA GLY A 32 19.68 -43.42 55.08
C GLY A 32 20.02 -42.32 54.03
N ARG A 33 19.97 -41.00 54.30
CA ARG A 33 19.41 -40.18 55.42
C ARG A 33 18.93 -38.80 54.90
N LEU A 34 18.01 -38.19 55.66
CA LEU A 34 17.36 -36.86 55.59
C LEU A 34 18.04 -35.69 54.83
N ARG A 35 17.25 -34.87 54.09
CA ARG A 35 16.67 -33.59 54.60
C ARG A 35 15.63 -32.91 53.67
N SER A 36 14.58 -32.35 54.30
CA SER A 36 13.66 -31.25 53.89
C SER A 36 13.12 -31.09 52.45
N ARG A 37 11.87 -31.56 52.27
CA ARG A 37 10.73 -30.96 51.52
C ARG A 37 10.96 -29.73 50.60
N ARG A 38 10.66 -29.90 49.31
CA ARG A 38 9.65 -29.12 48.52
C ARG A 38 9.32 -29.92 47.24
N PRO A 39 8.03 -30.09 46.85
CA PRO A 39 7.67 -30.90 45.68
C PRO A 39 7.74 -30.11 44.37
N LEU A 40 8.06 -30.83 43.28
CA LEU A 40 7.88 -30.38 41.91
C LEU A 40 6.37 -30.21 41.63
N VAL A 41 5.93 -29.02 41.22
CA VAL A 41 4.52 -28.77 40.85
C VAL A 41 4.37 -28.90 39.34
N LEU A 42 3.69 -29.96 38.89
CA LEU A 42 2.91 -29.88 37.66
C LEU A 42 1.73 -28.94 37.92
N THR A 43 1.68 -27.81 37.22
CA THR A 43 0.50 -26.94 37.22
C THR A 43 -0.28 -27.13 35.92
N LEU A 44 -1.58 -27.44 36.05
CA LEU A 44 -2.51 -27.47 34.94
C LEU A 44 -2.66 -26.06 34.33
N GLY A 45 -2.00 -25.82 33.20
CA GLY A 45 -2.22 -24.63 32.36
C GLY A 45 -3.31 -24.88 31.32
N GLY A 46 -4.53 -25.21 31.74
CA GLY A 46 -5.54 -25.73 30.79
C GLY A 46 -7.00 -25.74 31.25
N LEU A 47 -7.41 -24.90 32.20
CA LEU A 47 -8.83 -24.75 32.57
C LEU A 47 -9.11 -23.48 33.41
N LEU A 48 -8.76 -22.28 32.91
CA LEU A 48 -9.10 -21.01 33.58
C LEU A 48 -9.39 -19.80 32.64
N VAL A 49 -9.43 -19.99 31.32
CA VAL A 49 -9.62 -18.89 30.35
C VAL A 49 -11.10 -18.63 29.99
N SER A 50 -11.99 -19.62 30.17
CA SER A 50 -13.41 -19.50 29.79
C SER A 50 -14.27 -18.66 30.75
N ALA A 51 -13.78 -18.29 31.93
CA ALA A 51 -14.54 -17.49 32.91
C ALA A 51 -14.34 -15.96 32.75
N ALA A 52 -13.19 -15.50 32.25
CA ALA A 52 -12.87 -14.07 32.17
C ALA A 52 -13.55 -13.37 30.97
N ALA A 53 -13.75 -14.07 29.85
CA ALA A 53 -14.36 -13.52 28.65
C ALA A 53 -15.86 -13.17 28.84
N GLY A 54 -16.58 -13.89 29.71
CA GLY A 54 -18.00 -13.66 29.97
C GLY A 54 -18.30 -12.35 30.73
N LEU A 55 -17.43 -11.97 31.67
CA LEU A 55 -17.63 -10.78 32.52
C LEU A 55 -17.37 -9.46 31.79
N LEU A 56 -16.43 -9.42 30.84
CA LEU A 56 -16.15 -8.21 30.06
C LEU A 56 -17.26 -7.88 29.05
N ALA A 57 -17.97 -8.89 28.52
CA ALA A 57 -19.10 -8.68 27.63
C ALA A 57 -20.31 -8.02 28.33
N GLN A 58 -20.55 -8.32 29.61
CA GLN A 58 -21.65 -7.71 30.38
C GLN A 58 -21.40 -6.23 30.73
N ALA A 59 -20.14 -5.84 30.98
CA ALA A 59 -19.79 -4.44 31.25
C ALA A 59 -20.05 -3.51 30.04
N ALA A 60 -19.82 -4.00 28.81
CA ALA A 60 -20.04 -3.22 27.58
C ALA A 60 -21.53 -2.92 27.30
N VAL A 61 -22.45 -3.77 27.76
CA VAL A 61 -23.89 -3.61 27.52
C VAL A 61 -24.55 -2.63 28.51
N GLN A 62 -24.10 -2.58 29.77
CA GLN A 62 -24.66 -1.63 30.75
C GLN A 62 -24.22 -0.17 30.53
N ALA A 63 -23.11 0.08 29.82
CA ALA A 63 -22.69 1.43 29.46
C ALA A 63 -23.64 2.15 28.48
N PHE A 64 -24.60 1.45 27.87
CA PHE A 64 -25.53 2.02 26.89
C PHE A 64 -26.89 2.48 27.50
N VAL A 65 -27.13 2.23 28.80
CA VAL A 65 -28.40 2.56 29.48
C VAL A 65 -28.15 3.17 30.85
N ALA A 66 -27.67 4.42 30.88
CA ALA A 66 -27.66 5.27 32.07
C ALA A 66 -27.95 6.75 31.69
N PRO A 67 -28.68 7.52 32.51
CA PRO A 67 -29.12 8.87 32.16
C PRO A 67 -28.01 9.92 32.28
N ARG A 68 -28.17 11.03 31.56
CA ARG A 68 -27.24 12.17 31.50
C ARG A 68 -27.00 12.79 32.88
N SER A 69 -25.72 12.98 33.22
CA SER A 69 -25.24 14.05 34.09
C SER A 69 -24.21 14.89 33.32
N GLU A 70 -24.15 16.19 33.63
CA GLU A 70 -23.38 17.17 32.84
C GLU A 70 -21.89 17.17 33.22
N GLU A 71 -21.05 16.57 32.38
CA GLU A 71 -19.64 16.94 32.28
C GLU A 71 -19.14 16.70 30.85
N ALA A 72 -18.59 17.75 30.22
CA ALA A 72 -18.37 17.79 28.77
C ALA A 72 -17.05 17.09 28.36
N VAL A 73 -17.05 15.75 28.32
CA VAL A 73 -15.92 14.99 27.77
C VAL A 73 -15.82 15.20 26.25
N SER A 74 -14.70 15.77 25.81
CA SER A 74 -14.45 16.04 24.38
C SER A 74 -14.49 14.76 23.53
N ARG A 75 -15.13 14.85 22.37
CA ARG A 75 -15.20 13.76 21.35
C ARG A 75 -13.82 13.33 20.81
N SER A 76 -12.75 14.11 21.05
CA SER A 76 -11.38 13.71 20.73
C SER A 76 -10.86 12.57 21.61
N SER A 77 -11.22 12.53 22.90
CA SER A 77 -10.62 11.62 23.87
C SER A 77 -11.08 10.17 23.71
N ILE A 78 -12.32 9.96 23.26
CA ILE A 78 -12.90 8.61 23.05
C ILE A 78 -12.29 7.93 21.81
N ARG A 79 -11.82 8.70 20.81
CA ARG A 79 -11.25 8.15 19.56
C ARG A 79 -9.86 7.54 19.74
N ASN A 80 -9.10 7.95 20.77
CA ASN A 80 -7.73 7.47 21.00
C ASN A 80 -7.64 6.22 21.91
N LEU A 81 -8.72 5.81 22.58
CA LEU A 81 -8.67 4.69 23.54
C LEU A 81 -9.00 3.30 22.94
N LEU A 82 -9.65 3.25 21.76
CA LEU A 82 -10.19 2.00 21.19
C LEU A 82 -9.36 1.38 20.04
N VAL A 83 -8.26 2.01 19.64
CA VAL A 83 -7.40 1.53 18.54
C VAL A 83 -6.28 0.56 19.00
N PRO A 84 -5.65 0.70 20.20
CA PRO A 84 -4.53 -0.19 20.58
C PRO A 84 -4.94 -1.61 21.00
N ALA A 85 -6.13 -1.80 21.59
CA ALA A 85 -6.43 -3.00 22.38
C ALA A 85 -6.79 -4.27 21.57
N VAL A 86 -7.23 -4.12 20.30
CA VAL A 86 -7.63 -5.27 19.44
C VAL A 86 -6.47 -5.80 18.60
N PHE A 87 -5.36 -5.04 18.48
CA PHE A 87 -4.26 -5.38 17.58
C PHE A 87 -3.25 -6.39 18.14
N THR A 88 -3.27 -6.68 19.44
CA THR A 88 -2.19 -7.43 20.11
C THR A 88 -2.38 -8.96 20.10
N GLU A 89 -3.61 -9.48 19.96
CA GLU A 89 -3.89 -10.93 20.03
C GLU A 89 -3.95 -11.64 18.66
N LEU A 90 -4.10 -10.90 17.55
CA LEU A 90 -4.10 -11.47 16.20
C LEU A 90 -2.68 -11.70 15.64
N ALA A 91 -1.67 -11.04 16.21
CA ALA A 91 -0.29 -11.09 15.71
C ALA A 91 0.51 -12.32 16.20
N THR A 92 0.13 -12.94 17.31
CA THR A 92 0.92 -13.98 17.99
C THR A 92 0.58 -15.41 17.59
N SER A 93 -0.55 -15.65 16.90
CA SER A 93 -0.97 -16.99 16.45
C SER A 93 -0.55 -17.36 15.03
N SER A 94 0.00 -16.41 14.24
CA SER A 94 0.32 -16.61 12.82
C SER A 94 1.82 -16.78 12.50
N LEU A 95 2.69 -16.76 13.51
CA LEU A 95 4.16 -16.74 13.34
C LEU A 95 4.86 -18.11 13.41
N LEU A 96 4.09 -19.20 13.60
CA LEU A 96 4.60 -20.57 13.68
C LEU A 96 3.97 -21.44 12.59
N GLY A 97 4.51 -21.38 11.36
CA GLY A 97 4.12 -22.33 10.30
C GLY A 97 4.11 -21.82 8.85
N MET A 98 4.82 -20.74 8.49
CA MET A 98 4.96 -20.37 7.08
C MET A 98 6.09 -21.17 6.39
N PRO A 99 5.86 -21.74 5.19
CA PRO A 99 6.88 -22.46 4.45
C PRO A 99 8.02 -21.53 3.97
N GLU A 100 9.22 -22.10 3.87
CA GLU A 100 10.49 -21.36 3.66
C GLU A 100 10.56 -20.61 2.31
N GLU A 101 9.71 -21.00 1.36
CA GLU A 101 9.56 -20.42 0.02
C GLU A 101 8.96 -18.99 0.02
N ALA A 102 8.44 -18.50 1.15
CA ALA A 102 7.90 -17.14 1.27
C ALA A 102 8.96 -16.02 1.41
N ARG A 103 10.27 -16.34 1.39
CA ARG A 103 11.36 -15.36 1.47
C ARG A 103 11.74 -14.79 0.10
N ALA A 104 10.98 -13.81 -0.38
CA ALA A 104 11.33 -13.05 -1.58
C ALA A 104 12.48 -12.04 -1.32
N GLN A 105 13.74 -12.49 -1.41
CA GLN A 105 14.96 -11.67 -1.54
C GLN A 105 16.01 -12.43 -2.37
N PRO A 106 16.92 -11.77 -3.11
CA PRO A 106 17.36 -10.39 -2.95
C PRO A 106 17.00 -9.43 -4.10
N ILE A 107 16.86 -8.14 -3.77
CA ILE A 107 17.14 -7.02 -4.68
C ILE A 107 18.37 -6.34 -4.09
N PRO A 108 19.57 -6.58 -4.65
CA PRO A 108 20.20 -5.49 -5.40
C PRO A 108 20.97 -5.97 -6.63
N LEU A 109 20.64 -5.41 -7.79
CA LEU A 109 21.69 -5.00 -8.72
C LEU A 109 21.85 -3.50 -8.52
N GLU A 110 22.76 -3.14 -7.61
CA GLU A 110 23.27 -1.78 -7.49
C GLU A 110 24.25 -1.56 -8.65
N TYR A 111 24.07 -0.48 -9.40
CA TYR A 111 24.90 -0.15 -10.55
C TYR A 111 25.20 1.35 -10.57
N GLU A 112 26.40 1.70 -11.02
CA GLU A 112 26.82 3.09 -11.17
C GLU A 112 26.65 3.54 -12.62
N LEU A 113 25.77 4.51 -12.85
CA LEU A 113 25.66 5.20 -14.12
C LEU A 113 26.57 6.43 -14.11
N LYS A 114 27.70 6.35 -14.82
CA LYS A 114 28.46 7.55 -15.21
C LYS A 114 27.62 8.37 -16.19
N TYR A 115 27.20 9.55 -15.78
CA TYR A 115 26.34 10.43 -16.55
C TYR A 115 27.11 11.69 -16.98
N ASP A 116 27.25 11.85 -18.30
CA ASP A 116 27.95 12.97 -18.95
C ASP A 116 27.02 13.87 -19.79
N GLY A 117 25.72 13.55 -19.86
CA GLY A 117 24.70 14.37 -20.51
C GLY A 117 24.10 15.47 -19.63
N SER A 118 23.10 16.16 -20.18
CA SER A 118 22.26 17.12 -19.45
C SER A 118 21.27 16.40 -18.54
N MET A 119 21.27 16.72 -17.24
CA MET A 119 20.27 16.20 -16.30
C MET A 119 18.91 16.86 -16.53
N GLY A 120 17.84 16.06 -16.63
CA GLY A 120 16.47 16.51 -16.89
C GLY A 120 15.95 16.32 -18.30
N ASP A 121 16.83 16.26 -19.30
CA ASP A 121 16.46 16.08 -20.71
C ASP A 121 16.56 14.62 -21.17
N ASP A 122 17.11 13.73 -20.33
CA ASP A 122 17.28 12.29 -20.59
C ASP A 122 16.75 11.42 -19.44
N VAL A 123 17.02 11.78 -18.18
CA VAL A 123 16.38 11.16 -17.01
C VAL A 123 15.78 12.22 -16.06
N THR A 124 14.65 11.89 -15.44
CA THR A 124 14.01 12.70 -14.38
C THR A 124 13.77 11.88 -13.13
N PHE A 125 13.88 12.53 -11.97
CA PHE A 125 13.72 11.89 -10.66
C PHE A 125 12.50 12.41 -9.89
N GLY A 126 12.09 11.66 -8.87
CA GLY A 126 11.00 12.01 -7.96
C GLY A 126 11.08 11.22 -6.66
N GLY A 127 10.16 11.49 -5.74
CA GLY A 127 10.27 11.00 -4.37
C GLY A 127 11.23 11.84 -3.52
N GLY A 128 11.64 11.29 -2.38
CA GLY A 128 12.31 12.04 -1.30
C GLY A 128 11.36 12.91 -0.49
N GLY A 129 11.84 13.46 0.63
CA GLY A 129 11.15 14.48 1.43
C GLY A 129 10.45 14.02 2.71
N ALA A 130 10.78 12.86 3.28
CA ALA A 130 10.07 12.34 4.46
C ALA A 130 10.96 11.80 5.58
N SER A 131 10.38 11.76 6.79
CA SER A 131 11.05 11.41 8.03
C SER A 131 11.57 9.97 8.07
N ILE A 132 12.66 9.79 8.83
CA ILE A 132 13.54 8.60 8.91
C ILE A 132 12.79 7.30 9.33
N SER A 133 11.54 7.39 9.81
CA SER A 133 10.76 6.28 10.37
C SER A 133 10.11 5.32 9.36
N THR A 134 10.13 5.63 8.06
CA THR A 134 9.41 4.85 7.01
C THR A 134 10.26 4.47 5.79
N GLN A 135 11.54 4.84 5.82
CA GLN A 135 12.67 4.59 4.90
C GLN A 135 12.36 4.13 3.46
N LYS A 136 11.82 2.93 3.24
CA LYS A 136 11.71 2.29 1.91
C LYS A 136 10.68 2.92 0.97
N GLN A 137 9.60 3.52 1.48
CA GLN A 137 8.50 3.97 0.61
C GLN A 137 8.69 5.40 0.05
N TYR A 138 9.75 6.10 0.48
CA TYR A 138 10.08 7.46 0.05
C TYR A 138 11.41 7.57 -0.71
N ASN A 139 11.96 6.42 -1.14
CA ASN A 139 13.19 6.41 -1.93
C ASN A 139 13.05 7.28 -3.17
N ALA A 140 14.12 8.00 -3.50
CA ALA A 140 14.25 8.68 -4.78
C ALA A 140 14.13 7.65 -5.91
N ARG A 141 13.34 7.95 -6.95
CA ARG A 141 13.08 7.04 -8.08
C ARG A 141 13.20 7.76 -9.40
N VAL A 142 13.61 7.02 -10.42
CA VAL A 142 13.49 7.42 -11.84
C VAL A 142 12.00 7.51 -12.19
N LEU A 143 11.52 8.67 -12.62
CA LEU A 143 10.13 8.86 -13.07
C LEU A 143 9.97 8.66 -14.57
N ALA A 144 10.94 9.11 -15.36
CA ALA A 144 10.98 8.95 -16.80
C ALA A 144 12.43 8.81 -17.30
N VAL A 145 12.58 8.00 -18.36
CA VAL A 145 13.79 7.79 -19.14
C VAL A 145 13.45 8.12 -20.59
N MET A 146 14.28 8.90 -21.26
CA MET A 146 14.01 9.36 -22.62
C MET A 146 14.58 8.41 -23.68
N PRO A 147 13.81 8.06 -24.73
CA PRO A 147 14.29 7.17 -25.79
C PRO A 147 15.55 7.69 -26.49
N GLY A 148 16.51 6.81 -26.73
CA GLY A 148 17.80 7.10 -27.34
C GLY A 148 18.80 7.83 -26.43
N GLY A 149 18.44 8.12 -25.17
CA GLY A 149 19.27 8.83 -24.20
C GLY A 149 20.44 8.00 -23.62
N ILE A 150 21.20 8.59 -22.69
CA ILE A 150 22.32 7.92 -22.01
C ILE A 150 21.76 6.97 -20.94
N ALA A 151 20.72 7.39 -20.22
CA ALA A 151 20.04 6.56 -19.24
C ALA A 151 19.44 5.30 -19.89
N GLU A 152 18.73 5.41 -21.02
CA GLU A 152 18.19 4.24 -21.73
C GLU A 152 19.30 3.28 -22.19
N LYS A 153 20.38 3.81 -22.79
CA LYS A 153 21.53 3.01 -23.26
C LYS A 153 22.28 2.30 -22.13
N ALA A 154 22.29 2.88 -20.93
CA ALA A 154 22.81 2.26 -19.72
C ALA A 154 21.84 1.23 -19.10
N GLY A 155 20.64 1.07 -19.66
CA GLY A 155 19.60 0.19 -19.16
C GLY A 155 18.90 0.72 -17.91
N VAL A 156 18.81 2.03 -17.71
CA VAL A 156 18.00 2.61 -16.62
C VAL A 156 16.52 2.35 -16.89
N HIS A 157 15.79 1.86 -15.90
CA HIS A 157 14.36 1.59 -16.00
C HIS A 157 13.52 2.61 -15.22
N VAL A 158 12.26 2.78 -15.61
CA VAL A 158 11.30 3.58 -14.84
C VAL A 158 11.06 2.91 -13.50
N GLY A 159 11.21 3.68 -12.43
CA GLY A 159 11.07 3.25 -11.04
C GLY A 159 12.32 2.67 -10.38
N ASP A 160 13.46 2.59 -11.09
CA ASP A 160 14.78 2.33 -10.48
C ASP A 160 15.05 3.36 -9.37
N GLU A 161 15.64 2.91 -8.25
CA GLU A 161 15.83 3.74 -7.06
C GLU A 161 17.20 4.42 -7.06
N LEU A 162 17.24 5.72 -6.80
CA LEU A 162 18.46 6.51 -6.65
C LEU A 162 18.98 6.40 -5.21
N MET A 163 20.00 5.55 -5.05
CA MET A 163 20.69 5.25 -3.80
C MET A 163 21.74 6.30 -3.42
N GLY A 164 22.17 7.12 -4.37
CA GLY A 164 23.17 8.14 -4.15
C GLY A 164 23.71 8.74 -5.44
N MET A 165 24.57 9.74 -5.32
CA MET A 165 25.26 10.33 -6.45
C MET A 165 26.65 10.84 -6.06
N ALA A 166 27.60 10.75 -6.99
CA ALA A 166 28.99 11.12 -6.79
C ALA A 166 29.48 12.13 -7.84
N LYS A 167 30.34 13.05 -7.43
CA LYS A 167 31.01 13.99 -8.32
C LYS A 167 32.45 14.21 -7.89
N GLY A 168 33.37 13.52 -8.56
CA GLY A 168 34.77 13.51 -8.19
C GLY A 168 35.02 12.79 -6.86
N ASN A 169 35.28 13.56 -5.81
CA ASN A 169 35.44 13.06 -4.44
C ASN A 169 34.23 13.41 -3.55
N GLU A 170 33.25 14.18 -4.04
CA GLU A 170 32.02 14.45 -3.29
C GLU A 170 31.01 13.32 -3.51
N MET A 171 30.39 12.88 -2.42
CA MET A 171 29.33 11.88 -2.40
C MET A 171 28.08 12.48 -1.77
N VAL A 172 26.91 12.06 -2.24
CA VAL A 172 25.60 12.32 -1.63
C VAL A 172 24.89 10.97 -1.53
N ASP A 173 24.53 10.56 -0.32
CA ASP A 173 23.90 9.27 -0.04
C ASP A 173 22.36 9.31 -0.07
N GLU A 174 21.75 8.11 -0.03
CA GLU A 174 20.30 7.90 0.03
C GLU A 174 19.65 8.65 1.21
N GLY A 175 20.34 8.74 2.36
CA GLY A 175 19.87 9.39 3.57
C GLY A 175 19.74 10.91 3.40
N TYR A 176 20.63 11.53 2.64
CA TYR A 176 20.50 12.93 2.21
C TYR A 176 19.36 13.09 1.20
N LEU A 177 19.31 12.26 0.16
CA LEU A 177 18.26 12.33 -0.88
C LEU A 177 16.84 12.20 -0.28
N ARG A 178 16.65 11.31 0.70
CA ARG A 178 15.37 11.15 1.44
C ARG A 178 14.92 12.40 2.19
N GLN A 179 15.81 13.35 2.52
CA GLN A 179 15.46 14.58 3.23
C GLN A 179 14.91 15.69 2.31
N TYR A 180 15.13 15.60 0.99
CA TYR A 180 14.73 16.66 0.05
C TYR A 180 13.48 16.27 -0.74
N PRO A 181 12.39 17.08 -0.71
CA PRO A 181 11.17 16.81 -1.49
C PRO A 181 11.31 17.09 -3.00
N TYR A 182 12.45 17.64 -3.44
CA TYR A 182 12.71 18.03 -4.83
C TYR A 182 14.00 17.37 -5.35
N VAL A 183 14.06 16.04 -5.29
CA VAL A 183 15.24 15.25 -5.68
C VAL A 183 15.77 15.62 -7.07
N ASP A 184 14.91 15.76 -8.07
CA ASP A 184 15.32 16.11 -9.45
C ASP A 184 16.11 17.42 -9.52
N GLY A 185 15.64 18.46 -8.82
CA GLY A 185 16.35 19.74 -8.68
C GLY A 185 17.66 19.59 -7.92
N THR A 186 17.70 18.75 -6.88
CA THR A 186 18.92 18.44 -6.12
C THR A 186 19.97 17.74 -6.98
N VAL A 187 19.58 16.74 -7.79
CA VAL A 187 20.46 16.03 -8.74
C VAL A 187 20.99 17.00 -9.81
N LYS A 188 20.12 17.83 -10.40
CA LYS A 188 20.50 18.87 -11.38
C LYS A 188 21.48 19.91 -10.80
N ALA A 189 21.23 20.37 -9.58
CA ALA A 189 22.12 21.31 -8.90
C ALA A 189 23.49 20.67 -8.62
N PHE A 190 23.52 19.41 -8.15
CA PHE A 190 24.77 18.69 -7.91
C PHE A 190 25.54 18.41 -9.22
N ALA A 191 24.84 18.02 -10.29
CA ALA A 191 25.39 17.83 -11.63
C ALA A 191 26.09 19.09 -12.15
N THR A 192 25.48 20.27 -11.96
CA THR A 192 25.97 21.55 -12.49
C THR A 192 26.95 22.29 -11.57
N THR A 193 26.99 21.98 -10.27
CA THR A 193 27.88 22.63 -9.29
C THR A 193 29.36 22.45 -9.64
N THR A 194 30.09 23.55 -9.84
CA THR A 194 31.55 23.54 -10.14
C THR A 194 32.41 23.93 -8.94
N PHE A 195 31.84 24.62 -7.95
CA PHE A 195 32.50 25.02 -6.71
C PHE A 195 31.57 24.83 -5.51
N ARG A 196 32.10 24.30 -4.41
CA ARG A 196 31.39 24.14 -3.13
C ARG A 196 32.33 24.50 -1.98
N ASN A 197 31.90 25.36 -1.06
CA ASN A 197 32.71 25.84 0.07
C ASN A 197 34.12 26.35 -0.34
N GLY A 198 34.25 26.98 -1.51
CA GLY A 198 35.52 27.46 -2.08
C GLY A 198 36.38 26.38 -2.78
N ILE A 199 36.02 25.11 -2.69
CA ILE A 199 36.72 23.99 -3.32
C ILE A 199 36.14 23.74 -4.73
N LYS A 200 37.02 23.58 -5.73
CA LYS A 200 36.62 23.20 -7.10
C LYS A 200 36.30 21.71 -7.17
N VAL A 201 35.07 21.38 -7.57
CA VAL A 201 34.63 19.98 -7.72
C VAL A 201 35.10 19.44 -9.08
N LYS A 202 35.54 18.17 -9.14
CA LYS A 202 35.91 17.54 -10.43
C LYS A 202 34.68 17.40 -11.35
N PRO A 203 34.85 17.37 -12.68
CA PRO A 203 33.77 17.08 -13.62
C PRO A 203 33.35 15.59 -13.58
N GLY A 204 32.15 15.32 -14.10
CA GLY A 204 31.57 13.97 -14.21
C GLY A 204 30.67 13.60 -13.03
N LEU A 205 29.42 13.23 -13.31
CA LEU A 205 28.45 12.75 -12.34
C LEU A 205 28.37 11.22 -12.42
N TYR A 206 28.24 10.56 -11.28
CA TYR A 206 27.84 9.16 -11.19
C TYR A 206 26.55 9.07 -10.38
N LEU A 207 25.61 8.26 -10.84
CA LEU A 207 24.40 7.93 -10.10
C LEU A 207 24.49 6.50 -9.61
N GLN A 208 24.27 6.28 -8.31
CA GLN A 208 24.17 4.96 -7.72
C GLN A 208 22.69 4.57 -7.77
N LEU A 209 22.36 3.58 -8.61
CA LEU A 209 21.01 3.15 -8.89
C LEU A 209 20.80 1.71 -8.42
N ARG A 210 19.69 1.42 -7.76
CA ARG A 210 19.23 0.06 -7.46
C ARG A 210 18.13 -0.31 -8.45
N LYS A 211 18.38 -1.36 -9.25
CA LYS A 211 17.40 -1.84 -10.23
C LYS A 211 16.14 -2.38 -9.53
N MET A 212 14.97 -1.86 -9.93
CA MET A 212 13.68 -2.28 -9.37
C MET A 212 12.93 -3.23 -10.29
N LYS A 213 12.34 -4.27 -9.70
CA LYS A 213 11.49 -5.22 -10.44
C LYS A 213 10.07 -4.68 -10.53
N MET A 214 9.73 -4.06 -11.66
CA MET A 214 8.39 -3.61 -12.00
C MET A 214 8.19 -3.56 -13.52
N VAL A 215 6.93 -3.65 -13.94
CA VAL A 215 6.53 -3.70 -15.35
C VAL A 215 6.85 -2.36 -16.02
N GLN A 216 7.45 -2.40 -17.20
CA GLN A 216 7.88 -1.22 -17.96
C GLN A 216 6.89 -0.88 -19.10
N PRO A 217 6.90 0.38 -19.60
CA PRO A 217 6.19 0.73 -20.83
C PRO A 217 6.59 -0.18 -22.01
N GLY A 218 5.60 -0.62 -22.80
CA GLY A 218 5.76 -1.55 -23.91
C GLY A 218 5.65 -3.03 -23.52
N GLU A 219 5.80 -3.39 -22.25
CA GLU A 219 5.65 -4.77 -21.76
C GLU A 219 4.18 -5.19 -21.67
N VAL A 220 3.92 -6.50 -21.72
CA VAL A 220 2.59 -7.07 -21.46
C VAL A 220 2.28 -6.93 -19.97
N ALA A 221 1.14 -6.36 -19.63
CA ALA A 221 0.71 -6.22 -18.26
C ALA A 221 0.39 -7.61 -17.65
N PRO A 222 0.90 -7.94 -16.45
CA PRO A 222 0.61 -9.21 -15.80
C PRO A 222 -0.90 -9.40 -15.61
N ASP A 223 -1.42 -10.54 -16.06
CA ASP A 223 -2.83 -10.88 -15.88
C ASP A 223 -3.17 -11.07 -14.39
N PHE A 224 -4.43 -10.82 -14.04
CA PHE A 224 -4.96 -11.00 -12.72
C PHE A 224 -6.44 -11.33 -12.78
N LYS A 225 -6.95 -11.97 -11.73
CA LYS A 225 -8.38 -12.12 -11.47
C LYS A 225 -8.60 -11.97 -9.97
N LEU A 226 -9.36 -10.96 -9.55
CA LEU A 226 -9.46 -10.56 -8.14
C LEU A 226 -10.92 -10.32 -7.71
N PRO A 227 -11.28 -10.61 -6.44
CA PRO A 227 -12.57 -10.24 -5.88
C PRO A 227 -12.83 -8.73 -5.93
N SER A 228 -13.99 -8.34 -6.45
CA SER A 228 -14.35 -6.94 -6.69
C SER A 228 -15.31 -6.37 -5.64
N SER A 229 -15.12 -5.09 -5.27
CA SER A 229 -16.06 -4.33 -4.44
C SER A 229 -17.49 -4.36 -4.97
N LYS A 230 -17.68 -4.45 -6.30
CA LYS A 230 -18.98 -4.54 -6.97
C LYS A 230 -19.65 -5.93 -6.88
N GLY A 231 -18.93 -6.95 -6.41
CA GLY A 231 -19.38 -8.34 -6.44
C GLY A 231 -18.61 -9.17 -7.47
N GLY A 232 -18.63 -10.50 -7.27
CA GLY A 232 -17.88 -11.44 -8.10
C GLY A 232 -16.36 -11.23 -8.07
N GLU A 233 -15.71 -11.83 -9.05
CA GLU A 233 -14.32 -11.57 -9.42
C GLU A 233 -14.30 -10.84 -10.76
N VAL A 234 -13.25 -10.05 -10.98
CA VAL A 234 -13.01 -9.36 -12.25
C VAL A 234 -11.52 -9.51 -12.59
N GLY A 235 -11.21 -9.84 -13.84
CA GLY A 235 -9.84 -9.92 -14.33
C GLY A 235 -9.43 -8.80 -15.28
N LEU A 236 -8.15 -8.76 -15.66
CA LEU A 236 -7.60 -7.77 -16.58
C LEU A 236 -8.32 -7.84 -17.94
N THR A 237 -8.50 -9.05 -18.47
CA THR A 237 -9.19 -9.29 -19.75
C THR A 237 -10.63 -8.75 -19.73
N ASP A 238 -11.37 -8.95 -18.63
CA ASP A 238 -12.75 -8.43 -18.48
C ASP A 238 -12.79 -6.90 -18.50
N LEU A 239 -11.80 -6.24 -17.88
CA LEU A 239 -11.70 -4.79 -17.81
C LEU A 239 -11.31 -4.17 -19.16
N LEU A 240 -10.42 -4.81 -19.92
CA LEU A 240 -10.03 -4.39 -21.27
C LEU A 240 -11.15 -4.63 -22.30
N ALA A 241 -11.98 -5.65 -22.09
CA ALA A 241 -13.19 -5.87 -22.89
C ALA A 241 -14.28 -4.81 -22.66
N GLY A 242 -14.19 -3.99 -21.60
CA GLY A 242 -15.17 -2.97 -21.21
C GLY A 242 -15.33 -1.75 -22.15
N GLY A 243 -14.79 -1.80 -23.37
CA GLY A 243 -15.04 -0.82 -24.43
C GLY A 243 -14.27 0.50 -24.35
N LYS A 244 -13.41 0.69 -23.34
CA LYS A 244 -12.46 1.80 -23.26
C LYS A 244 -11.13 1.40 -23.92
N GLU A 245 -10.38 2.37 -24.45
CA GLU A 245 -9.10 2.14 -25.14
C GLU A 245 -7.90 2.00 -24.18
N ASN A 246 -8.10 2.43 -22.93
CA ASN A 246 -7.13 2.35 -21.85
C ASN A 246 -7.80 1.90 -20.55
N LEU A 247 -7.02 1.27 -19.68
CA LEU A 247 -7.37 0.95 -18.30
C LEU A 247 -6.31 1.58 -17.37
N VAL A 248 -6.75 2.44 -16.46
CA VAL A 248 -5.91 2.98 -15.38
C VAL A 248 -6.01 2.04 -14.18
N VAL A 249 -4.92 1.32 -13.87
CA VAL A 249 -4.78 0.47 -12.69
C VAL A 249 -3.93 1.20 -11.67
N PHE A 250 -4.49 1.60 -10.53
CA PHE A 250 -3.71 2.20 -9.44
C PHE A 250 -3.65 1.31 -8.20
N PHE A 251 -2.43 1.06 -7.74
CA PHE A 251 -2.10 0.31 -6.54
C PHE A 251 -2.04 1.27 -5.35
N ARG A 252 -2.68 0.90 -4.23
CA ARG A 252 -2.81 1.77 -3.05
C ARG A 252 -2.57 1.02 -1.73
N PRO A 253 -1.96 1.64 -0.70
CA PRO A 253 -1.69 1.01 0.60
C PRO A 253 -2.91 0.47 1.34
N GLY A 254 -4.12 0.93 1.01
CA GLY A 254 -5.35 0.44 1.57
C GLY A 254 -5.77 1.10 2.89
N SER A 255 -6.81 0.54 3.50
CA SER A 255 -7.50 1.10 4.67
C SER A 255 -6.63 1.29 5.91
N ARG A 256 -5.48 0.59 6.01
CA ARG A 256 -4.47 0.79 7.06
C ARG A 256 -3.88 2.21 7.06
N PHE A 257 -3.91 2.91 5.92
CA PHE A 257 -3.34 4.25 5.71
C PHE A 257 -4.45 5.28 5.42
N THR A 258 -5.41 5.38 6.35
CA THR A 258 -6.70 6.09 6.17
C THR A 258 -6.63 7.52 5.63
N GLY A 259 -5.57 8.28 5.92
CA GLY A 259 -5.43 9.69 5.49
C GLY A 259 -5.26 9.84 3.98
N GLY A 260 -4.19 9.26 3.42
CA GLY A 260 -3.88 9.35 2.00
C GLY A 260 -4.77 8.48 1.11
N ASP A 261 -5.10 7.26 1.56
CA ASP A 261 -5.93 6.32 0.77
C ASP A 261 -7.36 6.85 0.50
N VAL A 262 -7.97 7.49 1.50
CA VAL A 262 -9.29 8.15 1.34
C VAL A 262 -9.21 9.40 0.45
N GLN A 263 -8.10 10.15 0.49
CA GLN A 263 -7.89 11.29 -0.39
C GLN A 263 -7.71 10.83 -1.85
N GLU A 264 -6.91 9.78 -2.07
CA GLU A 264 -6.65 9.22 -3.40
C GLU A 264 -7.93 8.68 -4.04
N LEU A 265 -8.68 7.82 -3.35
CA LEU A 265 -9.95 7.28 -3.85
C LEU A 265 -10.95 8.39 -4.22
N ARG A 266 -11.03 9.45 -3.40
CA ARG A 266 -11.91 10.61 -3.67
C ARG A 266 -11.40 11.49 -4.81
N ALA A 267 -10.10 11.58 -5.03
CA ALA A 267 -9.52 12.33 -6.14
C ALA A 267 -9.79 11.61 -7.47
N TYR A 268 -9.53 10.29 -7.51
CA TYR A 268 -9.90 9.46 -8.65
C TYR A 268 -11.41 9.51 -8.95
N ALA A 269 -12.28 9.45 -7.93
CA ALA A 269 -13.72 9.59 -8.11
C ALA A 269 -14.12 10.94 -8.75
N LYS A 270 -13.48 12.05 -8.36
CA LYS A 270 -13.71 13.37 -8.98
C LYS A 270 -13.17 13.48 -10.41
N CYS A 271 -12.07 12.78 -10.71
CA CYS A 271 -11.46 12.75 -12.04
C CYS A 271 -12.04 11.68 -12.96
N GLN A 272 -12.88 10.77 -12.47
CA GLN A 272 -13.38 9.62 -13.22
C GLN A 272 -13.99 10.03 -14.58
N SER A 273 -14.85 11.05 -14.61
CA SER A 273 -15.44 11.53 -15.88
C SER A 273 -14.39 12.02 -16.87
N VAL A 274 -13.35 12.71 -16.40
CA VAL A 274 -12.26 13.24 -17.24
C VAL A 274 -11.44 12.10 -17.82
N LEU A 275 -11.14 11.07 -17.03
CA LEU A 275 -10.44 9.88 -17.51
C LEU A 275 -11.30 9.07 -18.49
N GLU A 276 -12.61 8.99 -18.25
CA GLU A 276 -13.57 8.33 -19.15
C GLU A 276 -13.77 9.07 -20.47
N GLU A 277 -13.76 10.40 -20.47
CA GLU A 277 -13.74 11.28 -21.65
C GLU A 277 -12.45 11.08 -22.47
N LEU A 278 -11.31 10.89 -21.79
CA LEU A 278 -10.01 10.50 -22.40
C LEU A 278 -9.91 9.00 -22.75
N GLY A 279 -11.05 8.31 -22.86
CA GLY A 279 -11.11 6.93 -23.33
C GLY A 279 -10.54 5.89 -22.37
N ALA A 280 -10.43 6.20 -21.07
CA ALA A 280 -9.92 5.29 -20.04
C ALA A 280 -11.00 4.82 -19.06
N SER A 281 -10.96 3.55 -18.67
CA SER A 281 -11.61 3.04 -17.45
C SER A 281 -10.63 3.10 -16.27
N VAL A 282 -11.15 3.00 -15.04
CA VAL A 282 -10.34 3.06 -13.81
C VAL A 282 -10.59 1.81 -12.97
N VAL A 283 -9.56 1.32 -12.29
CA VAL A 283 -9.63 0.28 -11.26
C VAL A 283 -8.55 0.54 -10.21
N SER A 284 -8.80 0.18 -8.95
CA SER A 284 -7.77 0.20 -7.90
C SER A 284 -7.53 -1.18 -7.31
N ILE A 285 -6.31 -1.44 -6.86
CA ILE A 285 -5.90 -2.70 -6.21
C ILE A 285 -5.26 -2.38 -4.86
N SER A 286 -5.69 -3.07 -3.80
CA SER A 286 -5.02 -3.08 -2.49
C SER A 286 -5.11 -4.45 -1.83
N MET A 287 -4.34 -4.67 -0.77
CA MET A 287 -4.42 -5.86 0.08
C MET A 287 -5.63 -5.84 1.05
N ASP A 288 -6.54 -4.87 0.93
CA ASP A 288 -7.76 -4.85 1.74
C ASP A 288 -8.70 -6.01 1.39
N PRO A 289 -9.33 -6.68 2.36
CA PRO A 289 -10.41 -7.64 2.10
C PRO A 289 -11.58 -6.98 1.36
N ARG A 290 -12.23 -7.72 0.45
CA ARG A 290 -13.37 -7.24 -0.37
C ARG A 290 -14.43 -6.44 0.41
N ALA A 291 -14.76 -6.84 1.63
CA ALA A 291 -15.74 -6.15 2.47
C ALA A 291 -15.32 -4.71 2.84
N ILE A 292 -14.02 -4.50 3.10
CA ILE A 292 -13.43 -3.19 3.33
C ILE A 292 -13.44 -2.37 2.03
N SER A 293 -12.97 -2.94 0.92
CA SER A 293 -13.00 -2.30 -0.40
C SER A 293 -14.42 -1.87 -0.81
N ALA A 294 -15.45 -2.67 -0.52
CA ALA A 294 -16.86 -2.32 -0.76
C ALA A 294 -17.37 -1.19 0.14
N SER A 295 -16.89 -1.10 1.39
CA SER A 295 -17.19 0.00 2.30
C SER A 295 -16.50 1.30 1.85
N GLN A 296 -15.22 1.21 1.48
CA GLN A 296 -14.42 2.34 0.98
C GLN A 296 -14.98 2.91 -0.32
N ALA A 297 -15.41 2.08 -1.27
CA ALA A 297 -16.03 2.52 -2.52
C ALA A 297 -17.24 3.43 -2.24
N LYS A 298 -18.16 2.98 -1.37
CA LYS A 298 -19.34 3.75 -0.94
C LYS A 298 -18.98 5.03 -0.20
N PHE A 299 -18.03 4.96 0.73
CA PHE A 299 -17.61 6.11 1.55
C PHE A 299 -16.85 7.20 0.75
N CYS A 300 -16.10 6.80 -0.28
CA CYS A 300 -15.36 7.70 -1.15
C CYS A 300 -16.18 8.16 -2.37
N LYS A 301 -17.35 7.55 -2.62
CA LYS A 301 -18.15 7.70 -3.84
C LYS A 301 -17.35 7.34 -5.11
N ALA A 302 -16.58 6.25 -5.01
CA ALA A 302 -15.83 5.71 -6.13
C ALA A 302 -16.72 4.70 -6.88
N ASP A 303 -17.16 5.08 -8.08
CA ASP A 303 -18.04 4.25 -8.92
C ASP A 303 -17.26 3.25 -9.80
N PHE A 304 -15.94 3.25 -9.73
CA PHE A 304 -15.05 2.24 -10.33
C PHE A 304 -14.82 1.02 -9.39
N PRO A 305 -14.37 -0.13 -9.89
CA PRO A 305 -14.08 -1.29 -9.05
C PRO A 305 -12.86 -1.08 -8.13
N LEU A 306 -12.98 -1.53 -6.88
CA LEU A 306 -11.86 -1.68 -5.94
C LEU A 306 -11.64 -3.19 -5.78
N LEU A 307 -10.50 -3.69 -6.23
CA LEU A 307 -10.13 -5.10 -6.22
C LEU A 307 -9.33 -5.46 -4.95
N SER A 308 -9.43 -6.72 -4.54
CA SER A 308 -8.91 -7.26 -3.27
C SER A 308 -7.78 -8.27 -3.52
N ASP A 309 -6.53 -7.81 -3.50
CA ASP A 309 -5.31 -8.62 -3.65
C ASP A 309 -4.76 -9.00 -2.27
N VAL A 310 -5.53 -9.76 -1.48
CA VAL A 310 -5.24 -10.04 -0.05
C VAL A 310 -3.85 -10.66 0.17
N THR A 311 -3.33 -11.43 -0.78
CA THR A 311 -2.00 -12.07 -0.71
C THR A 311 -0.85 -11.19 -1.25
N GLY A 312 -1.18 -10.01 -1.80
CA GLY A 312 -0.22 -9.14 -2.47
C GLY A 312 0.38 -9.74 -3.75
N THR A 313 -0.22 -10.78 -4.34
CA THR A 313 0.36 -11.53 -5.46
C THR A 313 0.39 -10.67 -6.73
N VAL A 314 -0.70 -9.95 -7.00
CA VAL A 314 -0.78 -9.02 -8.14
C VAL A 314 0.10 -7.80 -7.88
N SER A 315 0.13 -7.33 -6.63
CA SER A 315 1.02 -6.23 -6.22
C SER A 315 2.50 -6.60 -6.37
N LYS A 316 2.87 -7.87 -6.17
CA LYS A 316 4.22 -8.41 -6.41
C LYS A 316 4.55 -8.48 -7.89
N SER A 317 3.62 -8.90 -8.77
CA SER A 317 3.88 -8.96 -10.22
C SER A 317 3.99 -7.56 -10.87
N TYR A 318 3.26 -6.57 -10.34
CA TYR A 318 3.35 -5.16 -10.74
C TYR A 318 4.41 -4.34 -9.97
N GLY A 319 5.23 -4.95 -9.12
CA GLY A 319 6.29 -4.25 -8.37
C GLY A 319 5.80 -3.14 -7.42
N SER A 320 4.52 -3.16 -7.04
CA SER A 320 3.92 -2.25 -6.06
C SER A 320 3.96 -2.83 -4.64
N PHE A 321 4.20 -4.12 -4.46
CA PHE A 321 4.33 -4.73 -3.13
C PHE A 321 5.56 -4.21 -2.37
N ILE A 322 5.40 -3.93 -1.07
CA ILE A 322 6.46 -3.48 -0.16
C ILE A 322 6.33 -4.11 1.23
N THR A 323 7.43 -4.14 1.97
CA THR A 323 7.45 -4.51 3.39
C THR A 323 7.96 -3.34 4.22
N LEU A 324 7.09 -2.84 5.10
CA LEU A 324 7.35 -1.74 6.03
C LEU A 324 7.70 -2.32 7.40
N ASP A 325 8.84 -1.90 7.97
CA ASP A 325 9.42 -2.57 9.14
C ASP A 325 8.52 -2.55 10.39
N LEU A 326 7.61 -1.57 10.50
CA LEU A 326 6.63 -1.45 11.60
C LEU A 326 5.19 -1.86 11.23
N LEU A 327 4.87 -1.99 9.93
CA LEU A 327 3.48 -2.17 9.45
C LEU A 327 3.29 -3.44 8.62
N GLY A 328 4.36 -4.22 8.42
CA GLY A 328 4.36 -5.48 7.69
C GLY A 328 4.21 -5.29 6.18
N GLU A 329 3.57 -6.27 5.55
CA GLU A 329 3.28 -6.24 4.12
C GLU A 329 2.24 -5.16 3.77
N SER A 330 2.54 -4.41 2.71
CA SER A 330 1.73 -3.28 2.22
C SER A 330 1.92 -3.10 0.71
N VAL A 331 1.22 -2.11 0.15
CA VAL A 331 1.26 -1.74 -1.25
C VAL A 331 1.71 -0.28 -1.39
N ASP A 332 2.72 -0.07 -2.21
CA ASP A 332 3.26 1.22 -2.62
C ASP A 332 2.36 1.88 -3.69
N ARG A 333 2.29 3.22 -3.69
CA ARG A 333 1.45 3.93 -4.66
C ARG A 333 2.11 3.94 -6.04
N LYS A 334 1.60 3.10 -6.93
CA LYS A 334 2.00 3.02 -8.34
C LYS A 334 0.77 3.00 -9.24
N THR A 335 0.83 3.67 -10.38
CA THR A 335 -0.26 3.66 -11.37
C THR A 335 0.25 3.20 -12.72
N TYR A 336 -0.54 2.39 -13.40
CA TYR A 336 -0.28 1.86 -14.73
C TYR A 336 -1.41 2.26 -15.66
N ILE A 337 -1.07 2.68 -16.88
CA ILE A 337 -2.03 2.80 -17.98
C ILE A 337 -1.79 1.59 -18.88
N ILE A 338 -2.79 0.72 -18.98
CA ILE A 338 -2.75 -0.48 -19.84
C ILE A 338 -3.61 -0.22 -21.07
N GLY A 339 -3.07 -0.47 -22.26
CA GLY A 339 -3.81 -0.44 -23.50
C GLY A 339 -4.75 -1.64 -23.66
N LYS A 340 -5.74 -1.48 -24.54
CA LYS A 340 -6.65 -2.54 -24.99
C LYS A 340 -5.94 -3.74 -25.64
N ASP A 341 -4.69 -3.58 -26.06
CA ASP A 341 -3.78 -4.62 -26.53
C ASP A 341 -3.09 -5.41 -25.40
N GLY A 342 -3.42 -5.10 -24.13
CA GLY A 342 -2.83 -5.74 -22.94
C GLY A 342 -1.44 -5.23 -22.57
N LYS A 343 -0.92 -4.20 -23.25
CA LYS A 343 0.41 -3.65 -22.97
C LYS A 343 0.36 -2.42 -22.08
N VAL A 344 1.36 -2.27 -21.23
CA VAL A 344 1.55 -1.05 -20.43
C VAL A 344 1.98 0.10 -21.37
N LYS A 345 1.19 1.17 -21.42
CA LYS A 345 1.49 2.39 -22.18
C LYS A 345 2.29 3.40 -21.36
N ALA A 346 1.99 3.52 -20.07
CA ALA A 346 2.67 4.44 -19.17
C ALA A 346 2.68 3.89 -17.73
N VAL A 347 3.70 4.29 -16.97
CA VAL A 347 3.91 3.90 -15.59
C VAL A 347 4.24 5.12 -14.75
N PHE A 348 3.59 5.22 -13.60
CA PHE A 348 3.85 6.22 -12.58
C PHE A 348 4.40 5.47 -11.34
N PRO A 349 5.73 5.36 -11.19
CA PRO A 349 6.38 4.55 -10.16
C PRO A 349 6.32 5.17 -8.76
N PHE A 350 5.85 6.41 -8.67
CA PHE A 350 5.71 7.20 -7.46
C PHE A 350 4.51 8.14 -7.58
N VAL A 351 3.77 8.30 -6.48
CA VAL A 351 2.70 9.30 -6.32
C VAL A 351 2.97 10.15 -5.07
N GLY A 352 3.30 9.50 -3.97
CA GLY A 352 3.42 10.10 -2.64
C GLY A 352 2.83 9.18 -1.56
N PHE A 353 3.59 8.86 -0.50
CA PHE A 353 3.10 8.00 0.58
C PHE A 353 1.90 8.63 1.29
N ASP A 354 2.08 9.88 1.72
CA ASP A 354 1.10 10.62 2.52
C ASP A 354 -0.22 10.79 1.76
N GLY A 355 -0.17 10.75 0.42
CA GLY A 355 -1.32 10.96 -0.43
C GLY A 355 -1.91 12.33 -0.14
N THR A 356 -1.05 13.34 -0.11
CA THR A 356 -1.49 14.72 0.03
C THR A 356 -2.30 15.11 -1.19
N LYS A 357 -3.18 16.09 -1.00
CA LYS A 357 -4.02 16.63 -2.08
C LYS A 357 -3.19 17.16 -3.26
N ASP A 358 -1.97 17.64 -3.02
CA ASP A 358 -1.08 18.22 -4.03
C ASP A 358 -0.42 17.13 -4.86
N GLU A 359 0.20 16.14 -4.21
CA GLU A 359 0.76 14.92 -4.82
C GLU A 359 -0.26 14.22 -5.73
N ILE A 360 -1.45 13.92 -5.20
CA ILE A 360 -2.49 13.19 -5.94
C ILE A 360 -3.03 14.03 -7.11
N ALA A 361 -3.14 15.35 -6.95
CA ALA A 361 -3.60 16.22 -8.04
C ALA A 361 -2.58 16.28 -9.17
N PHE A 362 -1.30 16.45 -8.84
CA PHE A 362 -0.20 16.42 -9.79
C PHE A 362 -0.16 15.08 -10.54
N HIS A 363 -0.22 13.96 -9.81
CA HIS A 363 -0.29 12.62 -10.37
C HIS A 363 -1.46 12.43 -11.34
N LEU A 364 -2.68 12.81 -10.94
CA LEU A 364 -3.85 12.73 -11.83
C LEU A 364 -3.73 13.66 -13.06
N GLY A 365 -3.00 14.77 -12.94
CA GLY A 365 -2.55 15.58 -14.07
C GLY A 365 -1.66 14.78 -15.02
N GLN A 366 -0.63 14.11 -14.50
CA GLN A 366 0.28 13.27 -15.30
C GLN A 366 -0.46 12.10 -15.98
N VAL A 367 -1.40 11.43 -15.28
CA VAL A 367 -2.26 10.38 -15.86
C VAL A 367 -3.09 10.95 -17.00
N ALA A 368 -3.73 12.11 -16.84
CA ALA A 368 -4.51 12.74 -17.90
C ALA A 368 -3.64 13.14 -19.10
N LEU A 369 -2.42 13.66 -18.86
CA LEU A 369 -1.46 14.00 -19.91
C LEU A 369 -1.02 12.76 -20.71
N ALA A 370 -0.74 11.64 -20.04
CA ALA A 370 -0.38 10.38 -20.70
C ALA A 370 -1.54 9.74 -21.49
N LEU A 371 -2.79 10.11 -21.18
CA LEU A 371 -3.97 9.78 -21.98
C LEU A 371 -4.25 10.81 -23.12
N GLY A 372 -3.39 11.82 -23.29
CA GLY A 372 -3.53 12.87 -24.32
C GLY A 372 -4.44 14.05 -23.94
N GLY A 373 -4.82 14.18 -22.68
CA GLY A 373 -5.65 15.29 -22.18
C GLY A 373 -4.86 16.46 -21.58
N ASP A 374 -5.55 17.56 -21.25
CA ASP A 374 -4.95 18.66 -20.50
C ASP A 374 -4.80 18.30 -19.01
N PRO A 375 -3.57 18.20 -18.47
CA PRO A 375 -3.33 17.91 -17.06
C PRO A 375 -4.03 18.89 -16.10
N LYS A 376 -4.23 20.15 -16.52
CA LYS A 376 -4.86 21.18 -15.70
C LYS A 376 -6.32 20.86 -15.38
N ILE A 377 -7.04 20.17 -16.28
CA ILE A 377 -8.44 19.79 -16.07
C ILE A 377 -8.53 18.78 -14.92
N ALA A 378 -7.67 17.75 -14.93
CA ALA A 378 -7.60 16.77 -13.84
C ALA A 378 -7.14 17.40 -12.52
N ILE A 379 -6.09 18.21 -12.54
CA ILE A 379 -5.62 18.96 -11.36
C ILE A 379 -6.75 19.80 -10.76
N GLN A 380 -7.51 20.53 -11.59
CA GLN A 380 -8.63 21.38 -11.14
C GLN A 380 -9.82 20.60 -10.57
N LYS A 381 -10.06 19.35 -10.99
CA LYS A 381 -11.10 18.49 -10.39
C LYS A 381 -10.74 18.11 -8.96
N VAL A 382 -9.47 17.79 -8.70
CA VAL A 382 -8.96 17.51 -7.34
C VAL A 382 -8.86 18.79 -6.52
N GLN A 383 -8.36 19.85 -7.15
CA GLN A 383 -8.06 21.16 -6.59
C GLN A 383 -8.79 22.28 -7.33
N PRO A 384 -10.10 22.47 -7.10
CA PRO A 384 -10.80 23.60 -7.68
C PRO A 384 -10.13 24.89 -7.22
N ARG A 385 -9.86 25.80 -8.16
CA ARG A 385 -9.31 27.13 -7.89
C ARG A 385 -10.17 27.78 -6.80
N GLN A 386 -9.53 28.35 -5.77
CA GLN A 386 -10.28 29.13 -4.80
C GLN A 386 -10.99 30.29 -5.52
N LYS A 387 -12.29 30.41 -5.28
CA LYS A 387 -13.07 31.54 -5.80
C LYS A 387 -12.54 32.81 -5.16
N THR A 388 -12.08 33.72 -5.99
CA THR A 388 -11.70 35.08 -5.57
C THR A 388 -12.93 35.87 -5.16
N VAL A 389 -12.73 36.97 -4.43
CA VAL A 389 -13.82 37.92 -4.12
C VAL A 389 -14.49 38.41 -5.41
N GLY A 390 -13.71 38.64 -6.48
CA GLY A 390 -14.24 38.97 -7.82
C GLY A 390 -15.14 37.88 -8.41
N ASP A 391 -14.79 36.60 -8.27
CA ASP A 391 -15.64 35.48 -8.74
C ASP A 391 -16.95 35.41 -7.96
N MET A 392 -16.93 35.70 -6.65
CA MET A 392 -18.14 35.73 -5.81
C MET A 392 -19.03 36.92 -6.14
N LEU A 393 -18.44 38.11 -6.36
CA LEU A 393 -19.16 39.32 -6.76
C LEU A 393 -19.78 39.17 -8.15
N ALA A 394 -19.08 38.54 -9.11
CA ALA A 394 -19.63 38.23 -10.42
C ALA A 394 -20.86 37.28 -10.36
N VAL A 395 -20.85 36.29 -9.46
CA VAL A 395 -22.02 35.40 -9.22
C VAL A 395 -23.22 36.18 -8.63
N LEU A 396 -22.97 37.26 -7.89
CA LEU A 396 -24.00 38.16 -7.36
C LEU A 396 -24.41 39.27 -8.36
N GLY A 397 -23.93 39.23 -9.60
CA GLY A 397 -24.19 40.26 -10.61
C GLY A 397 -23.45 41.58 -10.38
N VAL A 398 -22.53 41.64 -9.40
CA VAL A 398 -21.73 42.83 -9.09
C VAL A 398 -20.53 42.88 -10.02
N ASN A 399 -20.55 43.82 -10.97
CA ASN A 399 -19.50 44.01 -11.95
C ASN A 399 -18.32 44.78 -11.34
N VAL A 400 -17.31 44.07 -10.85
CA VAL A 400 -16.10 44.67 -10.28
C VAL A 400 -15.23 45.23 -11.42
N PRO A 401 -14.89 46.54 -11.41
CA PRO A 401 -14.00 47.11 -12.42
C PRO A 401 -12.64 46.40 -12.45
N LYS A 402 -12.15 46.05 -13.64
CA LYS A 402 -10.84 45.41 -13.81
C LYS A 402 -9.65 46.35 -13.62
N ASP A 403 -9.90 47.65 -13.46
CA ASP A 403 -8.85 48.65 -13.22
C ASP A 403 -8.45 48.67 -11.73
N PRO A 404 -7.20 48.29 -11.36
CA PRO A 404 -6.72 48.34 -9.99
C PRO A 404 -6.60 49.77 -9.41
N LYS A 405 -6.81 50.82 -10.22
CA LYS A 405 -6.91 52.21 -9.77
C LYS A 405 -8.35 52.69 -9.54
N SER A 406 -9.35 51.85 -9.82
CA SER A 406 -10.75 52.21 -9.60
C SER A 406 -11.03 52.48 -8.11
N PRO A 407 -11.75 53.55 -7.74
CA PRO A 407 -12.15 53.81 -6.36
C PRO A 407 -13.19 52.83 -5.81
N VAL A 408 -13.65 51.86 -6.61
CA VAL A 408 -14.51 50.73 -6.21
C VAL A 408 -13.68 49.47 -5.88
N VAL A 409 -12.39 49.46 -6.23
CA VAL A 409 -11.45 48.33 -6.02
C VAL A 409 -10.52 48.57 -4.82
N ARG A 410 -10.42 49.84 -4.36
CA ARG A 410 -9.81 50.22 -3.09
C ARG A 410 -10.82 50.15 -1.95
#